data_AF-A0A7X7NLG2-F1
#
_entry.id   AF-A0A7X7NLG2-F1
#
_cell.length_a   1.000
_cell.length_b   1.000
_cell.length_c   1.000
_cell.angle_alpha   90.00
_cell.angle_beta   90.00
_cell.angle_gamma   90.00
#
_symmetry.space_group_name_H-M   'P 1'
#
loop_
_entity.id
_entity.type
_entity.pdbx_description
1 polymer ?
#
loop_
_entity_poly.entity_id
_entity_poly.type
_entity_poly.pdbx_seq_one_letter_code
_entity_poly.pdbx_strand_id
1 'polypeptide(L)' 'AVGLEVFRDFAEMAKLELVAIDDDTTVRDFHRELRWNQAYFRLAQGF' A
#
# COMPACT_ATOMS: atom_id res chain seq x y z
N ALA A 1 -10.55 9.44 -17.55
CA ALA A 1 -9.49 8.69 -16.85
C ALA A 1 -10.14 7.63 -15.97
N VAL A 2 -9.49 6.49 -15.76
CA VAL A 2 -9.96 5.48 -14.79
C VAL A 2 -9.62 5.97 -13.38
N GLY A 3 -10.56 5.91 -12.44
CA GLY A 3 -10.39 6.40 -11.07
C GLY A 3 -9.55 5.47 -10.19
N LEU A 4 -9.08 5.99 -9.05
CA LEU A 4 -8.26 5.24 -8.08
C LEU A 4 -8.98 3.98 -7.53
N GLU A 5 -10.31 4.01 -7.44
CA GLU A 5 -11.15 2.88 -7.01
C GLU A 5 -10.88 1.62 -7.83
N VAL A 6 -10.80 1.73 -9.15
CA VAL A 6 -10.57 0.57 -10.04
C VAL A 6 -9.19 -0.05 -9.80
N PHE A 7 -8.18 0.75 -9.47
CA PHE A 7 -6.86 0.24 -9.12
C PHE A 7 -6.85 -0.43 -7.75
N ARG A 8 -7.64 0.06 -6.78
CA ARG A 8 -7.82 -0.57 -5.46
C ARG A 8 -8.45 -1.96 -5.61
N ASP A 9 -9.54 -2.05 -6.37
CA ASP A 9 -10.23 -3.31 -6.64
C ASP A 9 -9.29 -4.33 -7.32
N PHE A 10 -8.52 -3.86 -8.31
CA PHE A 10 -7.55 -4.70 -9.00
C PHE A 10 -6.46 -5.22 -8.07
N ALA A 11 -5.90 -4.37 -7.21
CA ALA A 11 -4.84 -4.75 -6.28
C ALA A 11 -5.32 -5.79 -5.26
N GLU A 12 -6.55 -5.65 -4.77
CA GLU A 12 -7.19 -6.65 -3.91
C GLU A 12 -7.34 -8.00 -4.61
N MET A 13 -7.92 -8.01 -5.83
CA MET A 13 -8.10 -9.22 -6.63
C MET A 13 -6.77 -9.91 -6.95
N ALA A 14 -5.75 -9.14 -7.29
CA ALA A 14 -4.43 -9.63 -7.66
C ALA A 14 -3.53 -9.96 -6.45
N LYS A 15 -3.99 -9.67 -5.23
CA LYS A 15 -3.19 -9.76 -3.99
C LYS A 15 -1.88 -8.98 -4.09
N LEU A 16 -1.95 -7.81 -4.70
CA LEU A 16 -0.85 -6.88 -4.83
C LEU A 16 -0.96 -5.80 -3.77
N GLU A 17 0.20 -5.33 -3.32
CA GLU A 17 0.26 -4.12 -2.51
C GLU A 17 0.06 -2.90 -3.41
N LEU A 18 -0.89 -2.04 -3.05
CA LEU A 18 -1.10 -0.74 -3.68
C LEU A 18 -0.92 0.36 -2.65
N VAL A 19 -0.08 1.33 -2.97
CA VAL A 19 0.06 2.58 -2.21
C VAL A 19 -0.27 3.72 -3.14
N ALA A 20 -1.27 4.52 -2.77
CA ALA A 20 -1.73 5.65 -3.56
C ALA A 20 -1.11 6.96 -3.05
N ILE A 21 -0.90 7.90 -3.97
CA ILE A 21 -0.49 9.28 -3.65
C ILE A 21 -1.54 10.20 -4.27
N ASP A 22 -2.13 11.04 -3.43
CA ASP A 22 -3.15 12.02 -3.76
C ASP A 22 -2.90 13.36 -3.03
N ASP A 23 -3.85 14.30 -3.15
CA ASP A 23 -3.71 15.66 -2.63
C ASP A 23 -3.60 15.72 -1.09
N ASP A 24 -4.07 14.69 -0.37
CA ASP A 24 -3.99 14.60 1.09
C ASP A 24 -2.72 13.88 1.57
N THR A 25 -1.89 13.37 0.66
CA THR A 25 -0.72 12.58 0.99
C THR A 25 0.43 13.44 1.55
N THR A 26 0.95 13.07 2.72
CA THR A 26 2.19 13.65 3.27
C THR A 26 3.34 12.66 3.22
N VAL A 27 4.58 13.15 3.06
CA VAL A 27 5.81 12.32 3.08
C VAL A 27 5.92 11.50 4.38
N ARG A 28 5.49 12.07 5.51
CA ARG A 28 5.54 11.40 6.82
C ARG A 28 4.57 10.22 6.88
N ASP A 29 3.35 10.41 6.40
CA ASP A 29 2.31 9.38 6.45
C ASP A 29 2.59 8.28 5.44
N PHE A 30 3.01 8.62 4.22
CA PHE A 30 3.46 7.67 3.20
C PHE A 30 4.63 6.81 3.68
N HIS A 31 5.64 7.42 4.32
CA HIS A 31 6.75 6.65 4.88
C HIS A 31 6.28 5.71 6.01
N ARG A 32 5.31 6.13 6.83
CA ARG A 32 4.76 5.28 7.89
C ARG A 32 4.07 4.05 7.29
N GLU A 33 3.22 4.23 6.29
CA GLU A 33 2.52 3.14 5.59
C GLU A 33 3.48 2.10 5.04
N LEU A 34 4.55 2.52 4.35
CA LEU A 34 5.58 1.61 3.84
C LEU A 34 6.32 0.81 4.93
N ARG A 35 6.53 1.39 6.13
CA ARG A 35 7.22 0.69 7.23
C ARG A 35 6.35 -0.38 7.89
N TRP A 36 5.04 -0.16 7.98
CA TRP A 36 4.11 -1.17 8.50
C TRP A 36 4.10 -2.41 7.60
N ASN A 37 4.23 -2.26 6.27
CA ASN A 37 4.36 -3.40 5.36
C ASN A 37 5.63 -4.23 5.56
N GLN A 38 6.79 -3.59 5.78
CA GLN A 38 8.04 -4.33 6.06
C GLN A 38 8.01 -5.11 7.37
N ALA A 39 7.26 -4.66 8.38
CA ALA A 39 7.10 -5.41 9.63
C ALA A 39 6.27 -6.68 9.41
N TYR A 40 5.18 -6.59 8.62
CA TYR A 40 4.37 -7.74 8.23
C TYR A 40 5.17 -8.77 7.43
N PHE A 41 5.93 -8.36 6.41
CA PHE A 41 6.78 -9.26 5.62
C PHE A 41 7.86 -9.95 6.46
N ARG A 42 8.48 -9.24 7.41
CA ARG A 42 9.48 -9.82 8.31
C ARG A 42 8.89 -10.84 9.29
N LEU A 43 7.66 -10.64 9.76
CA LEU A 43 6.97 -11.61 10.61
C LEU A 43 6.52 -12.85 9.82
N ALA A 44 6.08 -12.66 8.56
CA ALA A 44 5.65 -13.75 7.68
C ALA A 44 6.82 -14.61 7.16
N GLN A 45 8.04 -14.08 7.08
CA GLN A 45 9.22 -14.83 6.63
C GLN A 45 9.90 -15.66 7.73
N GLY A 46 9.47 -15.56 8.98
CA GLY A 46 10.07 -16.27 10.12
C GLY A 46 11.43 -15.73 10.52
N PHE A 47 11.80 -15.92 11.80
CA PHE A 47 13.18 -15.72 12.25
C PHE A 47 14.09 -16.86 11.76
#